data_AF-A0A2G9N701-F1
#
_entry.id   AF-A0A2G9N701-F1
#
_cell.length_a   1.000
_cell.length_b   1.000
_cell.length_c   1.000
_cell.angle_alpha   90.00
_cell.angle_beta   90.00
_cell.angle_gamma   90.00
#
_symmetry.space_group_name_H-M   'P 1'
#
loop_
_entity.id
_entity.type
_entity.pdbx_description
1 polymer ?
#
loop_
_entity_poly.entity_id
_entity_poly.type
_entity_poly.pdbx_seq_one_letter_code
_entity_poly.pdbx_strand_id
1 'polypeptide(L)'
;MMETRNNSFENLILLCGVIIVLYKWFESYQEELLSPFQEINWLHVGIYFVIILSSVILLIFAYKRRKQHLERKRAEEEKLQRQEKQLKGLLGTTFGYYSSDETREKLREIKKAISSIPEKITSKYDLNGFYEKVENIISEKIGQENELREREKARIRTEHEEAKRREQEREQKLKESKIEIKKPIIERHGKKLEKSFYRVKDLSEDERLRAISQGFKHYRGIELDGHLCIGGFYIKNNKKESSYHFTAKHLFAELRPNSKIEYGLGDKRADVAYICKDYKLGLEIETGTNKIEQLAAKIPWLERNFSQWIFVCSRKVMGKYVHLVDGKKSFCLSPKRAKEKVLELTAPKCTERI
;
A
#
# COMPACT_ATOMS: atom_id res chain seq x y z
N MET A 1 -12.66 1.34 -41.27
CA MET A 1 -12.76 2.81 -41.25
C MET A 1 -11.71 3.40 -42.19
N MET A 2 -11.95 3.26 -43.48
CA MET A 2 -11.28 3.95 -44.60
C MET A 2 -12.26 3.82 -45.77
N GLU A 3 -12.25 4.78 -46.70
CA GLU A 3 -13.17 4.91 -47.86
C GLU A 3 -14.45 5.75 -47.66
N THR A 4 -14.29 7.02 -47.31
CA THR A 4 -15.28 8.07 -47.69
C THR A 4 -14.64 9.28 -48.35
N ARG A 5 -13.36 9.19 -48.74
CA ARG A 5 -12.56 10.36 -49.14
C ARG A 5 -12.58 10.69 -50.65
N ASN A 6 -13.23 9.87 -51.50
CA ASN A 6 -13.28 10.10 -52.95
C ASN A 6 -14.60 10.71 -53.48
N ASN A 7 -15.73 10.57 -52.78
CA ASN A 7 -17.01 11.03 -53.33
C ASN A 7 -17.12 12.56 -53.42
N SER A 8 -16.39 13.30 -52.59
CA SER A 8 -16.46 14.77 -52.61
C SER A 8 -15.83 15.39 -53.87
N PHE A 9 -14.82 14.74 -54.46
CA PHE A 9 -14.12 15.26 -55.64
C PHE A 9 -14.87 14.91 -56.94
N GLU A 10 -15.38 13.69 -57.03
CA GLU A 10 -16.22 13.26 -58.16
C GLU A 10 -17.53 14.07 -58.23
N ASN A 11 -18.15 14.32 -57.08
CA ASN A 11 -19.33 15.20 -57.00
C ASN A 11 -19.01 16.64 -57.43
N LEU A 12 -17.79 17.13 -57.16
CA LEU A 12 -17.37 18.47 -57.59
C LEU A 12 -17.20 18.54 -59.11
N ILE A 13 -16.56 17.53 -59.72
CA ILE A 13 -16.38 17.46 -61.18
C ILE A 13 -17.74 17.38 -61.88
N LEU A 14 -18.65 16.57 -61.35
CA LEU A 14 -19.98 16.39 -61.93
C LEU A 14 -20.81 17.69 -61.80
N LEU A 15 -20.71 18.38 -60.66
CA LEU A 15 -21.32 19.70 -60.46
C LEU A 15 -20.76 20.73 -61.46
N CYS A 16 -19.44 20.78 -61.65
CA CYS A 16 -18.80 21.67 -62.62
C CYS A 16 -19.24 21.36 -64.06
N GLY A 17 -19.33 20.09 -64.44
CA GLY A 17 -19.81 19.67 -65.75
C GLY A 17 -21.26 20.10 -66.00
N VAL A 18 -22.13 19.93 -65.00
CA VAL A 18 -23.53 20.39 -65.07
C VAL A 18 -23.60 21.92 -65.19
N ILE A 19 -22.80 22.66 -64.42
CA ILE A 19 -22.74 24.13 -64.51
C ILE A 19 -22.31 24.58 -65.92
N ILE A 20 -21.31 23.94 -66.52
CA ILE A 20 -20.81 24.30 -67.86
C ILE A 20 -21.86 23.99 -68.94
N VAL A 21 -22.53 22.83 -68.86
CA VAL A 21 -23.60 22.47 -69.82
C VAL A 21 -24.79 23.42 -69.68
N LEU A 22 -25.20 23.72 -68.45
CA LEU A 22 -26.28 24.69 -68.19
C LEU A 22 -25.90 26.08 -68.67
N TYR A 23 -24.65 26.51 -68.48
CA TYR A 23 -24.16 27.80 -68.96
C TYR A 23 -24.19 27.89 -70.49
N LYS A 24 -23.67 26.88 -71.20
CA LYS A 24 -23.70 26.84 -72.67
C LYS A 24 -25.12 26.76 -73.23
N TRP A 25 -25.99 25.99 -72.59
CA TRP A 25 -27.40 25.93 -72.95
C TRP A 25 -28.06 27.30 -72.75
N PHE A 26 -27.79 27.98 -71.64
CA PHE A 26 -28.31 29.31 -71.36
C PHE A 26 -27.80 30.37 -72.36
N GLU A 27 -26.52 30.30 -72.76
CA GLU A 27 -25.91 31.16 -73.78
C GLU A 27 -26.58 30.97 -75.16
N SER A 28 -26.90 29.72 -75.54
CA SER A 28 -27.55 29.42 -76.83
C SER A 28 -29.01 29.86 -76.93
N TYR A 29 -29.69 30.07 -75.80
CA TYR A 29 -31.09 30.48 -75.74
C TYR A 29 -31.28 31.88 -75.14
N GLN A 30 -30.20 32.65 -74.99
CA GLN A 30 -30.20 33.93 -74.27
C GLN A 30 -31.23 34.92 -74.83
N GLU A 31 -31.33 35.09 -76.15
CA GLU A 31 -32.22 36.11 -76.74
C GLU A 31 -33.71 35.77 -76.59
N GLU A 32 -34.08 34.49 -76.70
CA GLU A 32 -35.46 34.03 -76.59
C GLU A 32 -35.93 33.96 -75.12
N LEU A 33 -35.06 33.44 -74.24
CA LEU A 33 -35.34 33.32 -72.82
C LEU A 33 -35.23 34.64 -72.05
N LEU A 34 -34.43 35.63 -72.48
CA LEU A 34 -34.30 36.92 -71.77
C LEU A 34 -35.38 37.93 -72.13
N SER A 35 -36.12 37.72 -73.23
CA SER A 35 -37.21 38.63 -73.65
C SER A 35 -38.26 38.90 -72.54
N PRO A 36 -38.67 37.92 -71.69
CA PRO A 36 -39.56 38.19 -70.55
C PRO A 36 -38.84 38.84 -69.35
N PHE A 37 -37.51 38.78 -69.30
CA PHE A 37 -36.70 39.26 -68.16
C PHE A 37 -36.20 40.69 -68.34
N GLN A 38 -36.31 41.27 -69.54
CA GLN A 38 -36.02 42.70 -69.76
C GLN A 38 -37.02 43.61 -69.05
N GLU A 39 -38.25 43.15 -68.82
CA GLU A 39 -39.28 43.87 -68.06
C GLU A 39 -39.18 43.65 -66.54
N ILE A 40 -38.35 42.70 -66.08
CA ILE A 40 -38.22 42.38 -64.66
C ILE A 40 -37.31 43.39 -63.97
N ASN A 41 -37.80 43.94 -62.86
CA ASN A 41 -37.01 44.82 -62.01
C ASN A 41 -35.96 44.01 -61.22
N TRP A 42 -34.79 43.82 -61.81
CA TRP A 42 -33.67 43.06 -61.24
C TRP A 42 -33.24 43.52 -59.85
N LEU A 43 -33.43 44.81 -59.51
CA LEU A 43 -33.18 45.33 -58.17
C LEU A 43 -34.08 44.65 -57.14
N HIS A 44 -35.38 44.47 -57.45
CA HIS A 44 -36.31 43.79 -56.54
C HIS A 44 -35.94 42.32 -56.37
N VAL A 45 -35.58 41.64 -57.46
CA VAL A 45 -35.13 40.23 -57.40
C VAL A 45 -33.88 40.09 -56.53
N GLY A 46 -32.90 40.98 -56.68
CA GLY A 46 -31.71 41.01 -55.84
C GLY A 46 -32.02 41.24 -54.35
N ILE A 47 -32.93 42.17 -54.04
CA ILE A 47 -33.37 42.43 -52.66
C ILE A 47 -34.05 41.17 -52.07
N TYR A 48 -34.97 40.54 -52.80
CA TYR A 48 -35.63 39.31 -52.33
C TYR A 48 -34.65 38.18 -52.11
N PHE A 49 -33.67 38.01 -53.00
CA PHE A 49 -32.62 37.00 -52.84
C PHE A 49 -31.80 37.22 -51.57
N VAL A 50 -31.37 38.46 -51.29
CA VAL A 50 -30.62 38.79 -50.07
C VAL A 50 -31.46 38.58 -48.82
N ILE A 51 -32.76 38.93 -48.85
CA ILE A 51 -33.68 38.68 -47.73
C ILE A 51 -33.80 37.17 -47.47
N ILE A 52 -34.08 36.37 -48.50
CA ILE A 52 -34.22 34.91 -48.38
C ILE A 52 -32.93 34.28 -47.84
N LEU A 53 -31.78 34.65 -48.41
CA LEU A 53 -30.47 34.14 -47.97
C LEU A 53 -30.18 34.51 -46.50
N SER A 54 -30.47 35.76 -46.11
CA SER A 54 -30.29 36.22 -44.72
C SER A 54 -31.21 35.47 -43.75
N SER A 55 -32.47 35.24 -44.13
CA SER A 55 -33.42 34.45 -43.35
C SER A 55 -32.94 33.00 -43.18
N VAL A 56 -32.42 32.36 -44.22
CA VAL A 56 -31.88 30.99 -44.16
C VAL A 56 -30.67 30.94 -43.21
N ILE A 57 -29.74 31.90 -43.30
CA ILE A 57 -28.57 31.97 -42.40
C ILE A 57 -29.02 32.15 -40.94
N LEU A 58 -29.99 33.02 -40.67
CA LEU A 58 -30.55 33.21 -39.34
C LEU A 58 -31.21 31.93 -38.79
N LEU A 59 -31.95 31.20 -39.62
CA LEU A 59 -32.56 29.91 -39.25
C LEU A 59 -31.50 28.85 -38.91
N ILE A 60 -30.43 28.76 -39.71
CA ILE A 60 -29.30 27.85 -39.43
C ILE A 60 -28.64 28.22 -38.10
N PHE A 61 -28.43 29.51 -37.83
CA PHE A 61 -27.84 29.97 -36.58
C PHE A 61 -28.73 29.67 -35.38
N ALA A 62 -30.04 29.95 -35.47
CA ALA A 62 -31.01 29.62 -34.43
C ALA A 62 -31.07 28.12 -34.16
N TYR A 63 -31.05 27.29 -35.21
CA TYR A 63 -31.00 25.83 -35.09
C TYR A 63 -29.73 25.35 -34.39
N LYS A 64 -28.54 25.84 -34.81
CA LYS A 64 -27.26 25.49 -34.17
C LYS A 64 -27.25 25.88 -32.68
N ARG A 65 -27.72 27.10 -32.36
CA ARG A 65 -27.79 27.58 -30.97
C ARG A 65 -28.74 26.72 -30.12
N ARG A 66 -29.91 26.35 -30.66
CA ARG A 66 -30.85 25.45 -30.00
C ARG A 66 -30.26 24.06 -29.77
N LYS A 67 -29.57 23.50 -30.77
CA LYS A 67 -28.89 22.20 -30.66
C LYS A 67 -27.82 22.22 -29.56
N GLN A 68 -26.96 23.22 -29.53
CA GLN A 68 -25.93 23.37 -28.48
C GLN A 68 -26.55 23.50 -27.09
N HIS A 69 -27.66 24.25 -26.96
CA HIS A 69 -28.38 24.37 -25.69
C HIS A 69 -28.94 23.03 -25.21
N LEU A 70 -29.52 22.24 -26.11
CA LEU A 70 -30.02 20.90 -25.79
C LEU A 70 -28.89 19.94 -25.43
N GLU A 71 -27.75 19.99 -26.13
CA GLU A 71 -26.57 19.18 -25.80
C GLU A 71 -25.99 19.54 -24.43
N ARG A 72 -25.89 20.83 -24.09
CA ARG A 72 -25.48 21.28 -22.75
C ARG A 72 -26.44 20.78 -21.66
N LYS A 73 -27.75 20.91 -21.88
CA LYS A 73 -28.76 20.39 -20.94
C LYS A 73 -28.63 18.88 -20.73
N ARG A 74 -28.46 18.10 -21.81
CA ARG A 74 -28.25 16.65 -21.71
C ARG A 74 -26.96 16.32 -20.95
N ALA A 75 -25.86 17.02 -21.23
CA ALA A 75 -24.60 16.82 -20.52
C ALA A 75 -24.71 17.15 -19.01
N GLU A 76 -25.45 18.19 -18.66
CA GLU A 76 -25.75 18.54 -17.27
C GLU A 76 -26.63 17.46 -16.60
N GLU A 77 -27.67 16.98 -17.27
CA GLU A 77 -28.53 15.89 -16.78
C GLU A 77 -27.73 14.59 -16.57
N GLU A 78 -26.89 14.21 -17.53
CA GLU A 78 -26.01 13.04 -17.40
C GLU A 78 -25.02 13.20 -16.24
N LYS A 79 -24.46 14.40 -16.06
CA LYS A 79 -23.56 14.68 -14.93
C LYS A 79 -24.29 14.53 -13.60
N LEU A 80 -25.52 15.05 -13.49
CA LEU A 80 -26.35 14.91 -12.29
C LEU A 80 -26.72 13.44 -12.05
N GLN A 81 -27.08 12.68 -13.08
CA GLN A 81 -27.37 11.25 -12.96
C GLN A 81 -26.15 10.44 -12.48
N ARG A 82 -24.94 10.76 -12.97
CA ARG A 82 -23.70 10.12 -12.50
C ARG A 82 -23.45 10.42 -11.02
N GLN A 83 -23.62 11.66 -10.59
CA GLN A 83 -23.49 12.06 -9.19
C GLN A 83 -24.55 11.40 -8.30
N GLU A 84 -25.79 11.27 -8.79
CA GLU A 84 -26.86 10.57 -8.09
C GLU A 84 -26.55 9.08 -7.93
N LYS A 85 -26.01 8.43 -8.97
CA LYS A 85 -25.53 7.04 -8.89
C LYS A 85 -24.39 6.88 -7.89
N GLN A 86 -23.46 7.82 -7.84
CA GLN A 86 -22.38 7.83 -6.84
C GLN A 86 -22.94 7.96 -5.43
N LEU A 87 -23.89 8.87 -5.19
CA LEU A 87 -24.53 9.02 -3.89
C LEU A 87 -25.23 7.72 -3.45
N LYS A 88 -26.03 7.10 -4.33
CA LYS A 88 -26.67 5.81 -4.03
C LYS A 88 -25.65 4.73 -3.65
N GLY A 89 -24.51 4.68 -4.34
CA GLY A 89 -23.41 3.77 -4.02
C GLY A 89 -22.84 4.00 -2.62
N LEU A 90 -22.63 5.26 -2.23
CA LEU A 90 -22.16 5.62 -0.89
C LEU A 90 -23.17 5.24 0.20
N LEU A 91 -24.45 5.54 -0.01
CA LEU A 91 -25.53 5.21 0.93
C LEU A 91 -25.79 3.69 1.05
N GLY A 92 -25.44 2.92 0.02
CA GLY A 92 -25.52 1.45 0.01
C GLY A 92 -24.33 0.74 0.67
N THR A 93 -23.39 1.47 1.27
CA THR A 93 -22.21 0.87 1.92
C THR A 93 -22.62 0.03 3.13
N THR A 94 -22.18 -1.23 3.18
CA THR A 94 -22.40 -2.12 4.33
C THR A 94 -21.28 -2.02 5.34
N PHE A 95 -21.60 -1.80 6.62
CA PHE A 95 -20.62 -1.62 7.68
C PHE A 95 -20.35 -2.88 8.53
N GLY A 96 -20.95 -4.02 8.17
CA GLY A 96 -20.92 -5.24 8.99
C GLY A 96 -19.52 -5.75 9.32
N TYR A 97 -18.58 -5.67 8.36
CA TYR A 97 -17.26 -6.30 8.47
C TYR A 97 -16.16 -5.43 9.12
N TYR A 98 -16.42 -4.15 9.36
CA TYR A 98 -15.42 -3.21 9.87
C TYR A 98 -15.37 -3.20 11.40
N SER A 99 -14.22 -2.89 12.00
CA SER A 99 -14.16 -2.52 13.43
C SER A 99 -14.91 -1.21 13.71
N SER A 100 -15.13 -0.87 14.98
CA SER A 100 -15.76 0.41 15.35
C SER A 100 -14.98 1.62 14.80
N ASP A 101 -13.65 1.62 14.92
CA ASP A 101 -12.76 2.67 14.44
C ASP A 101 -12.75 2.77 12.90
N GLU A 102 -12.69 1.62 12.21
CA GLU A 102 -12.76 1.58 10.74
C GLU A 102 -14.10 2.08 10.22
N THR A 103 -15.20 1.72 10.89
CA THR A 103 -16.55 2.21 10.57
C THR A 103 -16.62 3.73 10.70
N ARG A 104 -16.03 4.29 11.76
CA ARG A 104 -15.98 5.74 11.99
C ARG A 104 -15.15 6.47 10.93
N GLU A 105 -14.00 5.93 10.56
CA GLU A 105 -13.18 6.52 9.49
C GLU A 105 -13.92 6.46 8.16
N LYS A 106 -14.56 5.34 7.85
CA LYS A 106 -15.32 5.17 6.61
C LYS A 106 -16.51 6.13 6.54
N LEU A 107 -17.21 6.34 7.66
CA LEU A 107 -18.28 7.33 7.75
C LEU A 107 -17.76 8.75 7.49
N ARG A 108 -16.55 9.10 7.99
CA ARG A 108 -15.92 10.39 7.72
C ARG A 108 -15.61 10.58 6.23
N GLU A 109 -15.06 9.55 5.58
CA GLU A 109 -14.82 9.56 4.13
C GLU A 109 -16.12 9.77 3.34
N ILE A 110 -17.19 9.06 3.73
CA ILE A 110 -18.51 9.18 3.10
C ILE A 110 -19.09 10.58 3.29
N LYS A 111 -19.05 11.14 4.51
CA LYS A 111 -19.48 12.52 4.79
C LYS A 111 -18.76 13.53 3.90
N LYS A 112 -17.44 13.38 3.74
CA LYS A 112 -16.61 14.23 2.86
C LYS A 112 -16.94 14.07 1.38
N ALA A 113 -17.22 12.84 0.93
CA ALA A 113 -17.64 12.59 -0.44
C ALA A 113 -19.02 13.20 -0.72
N ILE A 114 -19.97 13.04 0.21
CA ILE A 114 -21.33 13.61 0.08
C ILE A 114 -21.29 15.14 0.08
N SER A 115 -20.43 15.80 0.86
CA SER A 115 -20.31 17.26 0.86
C SER A 115 -19.83 17.86 -0.48
N SER A 116 -19.26 17.05 -1.36
CA SER A 116 -18.87 17.46 -2.72
C SER A 116 -19.99 17.31 -3.76
N ILE A 117 -21.11 16.69 -3.38
CA ILE A 117 -22.25 16.44 -4.26
C ILE A 117 -23.23 17.63 -4.16
N PRO A 118 -23.76 18.15 -5.29
CA PRO A 118 -24.70 19.27 -5.28
C PRO A 118 -25.96 19.02 -4.44
N GLU A 119 -26.42 20.06 -3.76
CA GLU A 119 -27.61 20.03 -2.89
C GLU A 119 -28.88 19.53 -3.61
N LYS A 120 -29.02 19.88 -4.89
CA LYS A 120 -30.12 19.42 -5.76
C LYS A 120 -30.27 17.89 -5.81
N ILE A 121 -29.19 17.15 -5.56
CA ILE A 121 -29.19 15.68 -5.52
C ILE A 121 -29.34 15.19 -4.08
N THR A 122 -28.56 15.75 -3.15
CA THR A 122 -28.52 15.26 -1.76
C THR A 122 -29.84 15.46 -1.03
N SER A 123 -30.58 16.53 -1.32
CA SER A 123 -31.90 16.83 -0.71
C SER A 123 -32.99 15.79 -1.05
N LYS A 124 -32.77 14.95 -2.07
CA LYS A 124 -33.68 13.85 -2.42
C LYS A 124 -33.57 12.64 -1.47
N TYR A 125 -32.56 12.61 -0.61
CA TYR A 125 -32.23 11.46 0.24
C TYR A 125 -32.22 11.85 1.71
N ASP A 126 -32.63 10.93 2.57
CA ASP A 126 -32.53 11.10 4.02
C ASP A 126 -31.10 10.82 4.51
N LEU A 127 -30.24 11.82 4.38
CA LEU A 127 -28.84 11.72 4.83
C LEU A 127 -28.72 11.65 6.34
N ASN A 128 -29.62 12.31 7.08
CA ASN A 128 -29.59 12.33 8.54
C ASN A 128 -29.94 10.96 9.09
N GLY A 129 -31.01 10.33 8.59
CA GLY A 129 -31.37 8.96 8.97
C GLY A 129 -30.29 7.94 8.59
N PHE A 130 -29.61 8.13 7.45
CA PHE A 130 -28.44 7.31 7.11
C PHE A 130 -27.31 7.49 8.12
N TYR A 131 -26.93 8.71 8.47
CA TYR A 131 -25.85 8.95 9.43
C TYR A 131 -26.17 8.42 10.82
N GLU A 132 -27.39 8.65 11.31
CA GLU A 132 -27.86 8.15 12.59
C GLU A 132 -27.81 6.62 12.65
N LYS A 133 -28.25 5.94 11.58
CA LYS A 133 -28.16 4.49 11.46
C LYS A 133 -26.72 3.99 11.58
N VAL A 134 -25.76 4.66 10.93
CA VAL A 134 -24.35 4.25 10.99
C VAL A 134 -23.73 4.54 12.36
N GLU A 135 -24.05 5.68 12.99
CA GLU A 135 -23.58 6.01 14.35
C GLU A 135 -24.13 5.02 15.40
N ASN A 136 -25.37 4.53 15.22
CA ASN A 136 -25.92 3.45 16.06
C ASN A 136 -25.13 2.14 15.90
N ILE A 137 -24.76 1.77 14.66
CA ILE A 137 -23.90 0.60 14.41
C ILE A 137 -22.53 0.76 15.09
N ILE A 138 -21.92 1.95 15.00
CA ILE A 138 -20.65 2.26 15.67
C ILE A 138 -20.80 2.07 17.19
N SER A 139 -21.87 2.62 17.78
CA SER A 139 -22.11 2.56 19.22
C SER A 139 -22.30 1.12 19.71
N GLU A 140 -23.06 0.30 18.97
CA GLU A 140 -23.25 -1.11 19.27
C GLU A 140 -21.92 -1.88 19.23
N LYS A 141 -21.09 -1.65 18.21
CA LYS A 141 -19.78 -2.29 18.07
C LYS A 141 -18.82 -1.90 19.19
N ILE A 142 -18.80 -0.63 19.60
CA ILE A 142 -18.01 -0.17 20.74
C ILE A 142 -18.44 -0.92 22.02
N GLY A 143 -19.74 -1.14 22.22
CA GLY A 143 -20.27 -1.92 23.33
C GLY A 143 -19.72 -3.35 23.33
N GLN A 144 -19.82 -4.05 22.20
CA GLN A 144 -19.33 -5.42 22.02
C GLN A 144 -17.81 -5.53 22.22
N GLU A 145 -17.04 -4.60 21.64
CA GLU A 145 -15.58 -4.55 21.77
C GLU A 145 -15.14 -4.31 23.23
N ASN A 146 -15.83 -3.42 23.96
CA ASN A 146 -15.57 -3.17 25.37
C ASN A 146 -15.89 -4.38 26.24
N GLU A 147 -17.02 -5.06 26.00
CA GLU A 147 -17.38 -6.27 26.73
C GLU A 147 -16.34 -7.39 26.54
N LEU A 148 -15.90 -7.62 25.30
CA LEU A 148 -14.81 -8.56 25.00
C LEU A 148 -13.52 -8.19 25.73
N ARG A 149 -13.19 -6.89 25.77
CA ARG A 149 -11.99 -6.39 26.46
C ARG A 149 -12.03 -6.60 27.96
N GLU A 150 -13.19 -6.41 28.60
CA GLU A 150 -13.35 -6.67 30.03
C GLU A 150 -13.31 -8.16 30.35
N ARG A 151 -13.90 -9.02 29.50
CA ARG A 151 -13.76 -10.48 29.62
C ARG A 151 -12.30 -10.94 29.51
N GLU A 152 -11.53 -10.37 28.57
CA GLU A 152 -10.10 -10.67 28.41
C GLU A 152 -9.30 -10.24 29.65
N LYS A 153 -9.56 -9.05 30.18
CA LYS A 153 -8.92 -8.56 31.43
C LYS A 153 -9.23 -9.45 32.62
N ALA A 154 -10.49 -9.89 32.76
CA ALA A 154 -10.89 -10.80 33.82
C ALA A 154 -10.13 -12.13 33.70
N ARG A 155 -10.06 -12.71 32.49
CA ARG A 155 -9.30 -13.95 32.23
C ARG A 155 -7.82 -13.80 32.62
N ILE A 156 -7.18 -12.69 32.21
CA ILE A 156 -5.77 -12.41 32.54
C ILE A 156 -5.57 -12.26 34.05
N ARG A 157 -6.51 -11.61 34.77
CA ARG A 157 -6.44 -11.50 36.24
C ARG A 157 -6.55 -12.87 36.91
N THR A 158 -7.49 -13.70 36.49
CA THR A 158 -7.64 -15.07 37.01
C THR A 158 -6.40 -15.91 36.73
N GLU A 159 -5.86 -15.86 35.51
CA GLU A 159 -4.61 -16.55 35.15
C GLU A 159 -3.43 -16.07 36.01
N HIS A 160 -3.35 -14.76 36.29
CA HIS A 160 -2.30 -14.19 37.12
C HIS A 160 -2.44 -14.57 38.61
N GLU A 161 -3.67 -14.60 39.14
CA GLU A 161 -3.96 -15.05 40.51
C GLU A 161 -3.67 -16.55 40.68
N GLU A 162 -4.05 -17.38 39.71
CA GLU A 162 -3.69 -18.81 39.71
C GLU A 162 -2.17 -19.01 39.64
N ALA A 163 -1.47 -18.23 38.80
CA ALA A 163 -0.02 -18.32 38.71
C ALA A 163 0.66 -17.96 40.05
N LYS A 164 0.19 -16.88 40.70
CA LYS A 164 0.65 -16.51 42.04
C LYS A 164 0.36 -17.59 43.08
N ARG A 165 -0.83 -18.20 43.06
CA ARG A 165 -1.18 -19.28 43.99
C ARG A 165 -0.27 -20.51 43.78
N ARG A 166 -0.01 -20.90 42.53
CA ARG A 166 0.92 -21.99 42.20
C ARG A 166 2.35 -21.69 42.61
N GLU A 167 2.79 -20.43 42.54
CA GLU A 167 4.10 -20.00 43.00
C GLU A 167 4.20 -20.07 44.53
N GLN A 168 3.18 -19.59 45.25
CA GLN A 168 3.10 -19.71 46.72
C GLN A 168 3.04 -21.16 47.19
N GLU A 169 2.25 -22.03 46.54
CA GLU A 169 2.21 -23.47 46.81
C GLU A 169 3.58 -24.13 46.55
N ARG A 170 4.32 -23.69 45.52
CA ARG A 170 5.70 -24.15 45.28
C ARG A 170 6.66 -23.69 46.36
N GLU A 171 6.58 -22.42 46.79
CA GLU A 171 7.42 -21.88 47.86
C GLU A 171 7.13 -22.55 49.21
N GLN A 172 5.87 -22.82 49.55
CA GLN A 172 5.50 -23.59 50.73
C GLN A 172 6.02 -25.03 50.64
N LYS A 173 5.83 -25.72 49.51
CA LYS A 173 6.42 -27.04 49.30
C LYS A 173 7.94 -27.02 49.41
N LEU A 174 8.63 -25.98 48.93
CA LEU A 174 10.08 -25.78 49.06
C LEU A 174 10.52 -25.50 50.51
N LYS A 175 9.69 -24.84 51.33
CA LYS A 175 9.98 -24.57 52.75
C LYS A 175 9.69 -25.76 53.65
N GLU A 176 8.63 -26.52 53.37
CA GLU A 176 8.24 -27.73 54.12
C GLU A 176 9.10 -28.94 53.73
N SER A 177 9.59 -28.98 52.48
CA SER A 177 10.65 -29.90 52.09
C SER A 177 11.99 -29.36 52.63
N LYS A 178 12.41 -29.81 53.81
CA LYS A 178 13.84 -29.88 54.21
C LYS A 178 14.60 -30.87 53.31
N ILE A 179 14.43 -30.75 52.00
CA ILE A 179 15.24 -31.43 51.02
C ILE A 179 16.19 -30.35 50.56
N GLU A 180 17.41 -30.41 51.08
CA GLU A 180 18.55 -29.88 50.36
C GLU A 180 18.49 -30.51 48.96
N ILE A 181 17.90 -29.81 48.00
CA ILE A 181 18.13 -30.10 46.61
C ILE A 181 19.57 -29.66 46.41
N LYS A 182 20.51 -30.56 46.72
CA LYS A 182 21.78 -30.61 46.03
C LYS A 182 21.41 -30.60 44.56
N LYS A 183 21.53 -29.41 43.93
CA LYS A 183 21.54 -29.30 42.48
C LYS A 183 22.42 -30.47 42.03
N PRO A 184 21.95 -31.40 41.19
CA PRO A 184 22.85 -32.34 40.57
C PRO A 184 23.81 -31.47 39.77
N ILE A 185 24.97 -31.19 40.36
CA ILE A 185 26.17 -30.83 39.64
C ILE A 185 26.42 -32.11 38.87
N ILE A 186 25.81 -32.20 37.69
CA ILE A 186 26.23 -33.14 36.68
C ILE A 186 27.60 -32.62 36.28
N GLU A 187 28.62 -33.00 37.05
CA GLU A 187 30.03 -32.88 36.72
C GLU A 187 30.28 -33.82 35.53
N ARG A 188 29.74 -33.44 34.37
CA ARG A 188 30.18 -34.00 33.10
C ARG A 188 31.54 -33.37 32.84
N HIS A 189 32.59 -34.06 33.30
CA HIS A 189 33.96 -33.84 32.87
C HIS A 189 33.99 -33.87 31.34
N GLY A 190 34.12 -32.68 30.75
CA GLY A 190 34.12 -32.51 29.31
C GLY A 190 34.76 -31.17 28.97
N LYS A 191 35.44 -31.14 27.84
CA LYS A 191 36.08 -29.93 27.30
C LYS A 191 35.08 -28.76 27.30
N LYS A 192 35.49 -27.61 27.83
CA LYS A 192 34.67 -26.40 27.89
C LYS A 192 34.23 -26.03 26.46
N LEU A 193 32.97 -25.68 26.30
CA LEU A 193 32.48 -25.18 25.01
C LEU A 193 33.15 -23.83 24.74
N GLU A 194 33.87 -23.74 23.62
CA GLU A 194 34.79 -22.64 23.31
C GLU A 194 34.05 -21.34 22.92
N LYS A 195 32.95 -21.44 22.17
CA LYS A 195 32.10 -20.31 21.75
C LYS A 195 31.11 -19.88 22.84
N SER A 196 30.72 -18.61 22.80
CA SER A 196 29.70 -18.02 23.67
C SER A 196 28.26 -18.32 23.24
N PHE A 197 28.07 -18.88 22.05
CA PHE A 197 26.78 -19.31 21.54
C PHE A 197 26.93 -20.46 20.53
N TYR A 198 25.84 -21.21 20.34
CA TYR A 198 25.76 -22.32 19.39
C TYR A 198 24.37 -22.40 18.78
N ARG A 199 24.28 -22.78 17.51
CA ARG A 199 23.00 -23.15 16.91
C ARG A 199 22.67 -24.58 17.32
N VAL A 200 21.43 -24.80 17.75
CA VAL A 200 21.05 -26.10 18.34
C VAL A 200 21.16 -27.25 17.33
N LYS A 201 20.87 -26.98 16.06
CA LYS A 201 20.97 -27.97 14.99
C LYS A 201 22.42 -28.45 14.75
N ASP A 202 23.40 -27.64 15.13
CA ASP A 202 24.83 -27.93 14.96
C ASP A 202 25.43 -28.62 16.19
N LEU A 203 24.65 -28.82 17.26
CA LEU A 203 25.07 -29.52 18.47
C LEU A 203 24.49 -30.93 18.51
N SER A 204 25.37 -31.90 18.78
CA SER A 204 24.98 -33.24 19.21
C SER A 204 24.23 -33.21 20.55
N GLU A 205 23.50 -34.27 20.88
CA GLU A 205 22.74 -34.34 22.14
C GLU A 205 23.65 -34.17 23.37
N ASP A 206 24.83 -34.79 23.35
CA ASP A 206 25.82 -34.62 24.41
C ASP A 206 26.33 -33.19 24.54
N GLU A 207 26.53 -32.49 23.43
CA GLU A 207 26.91 -31.07 23.45
C GLU A 207 25.80 -30.17 23.97
N ARG A 208 24.54 -30.48 23.68
CA ARG A 208 23.39 -29.74 24.23
C ARG A 208 23.32 -29.90 25.74
N LEU A 209 23.48 -31.12 26.24
CA LEU A 209 23.53 -31.40 27.67
C LEU A 209 24.73 -30.71 28.34
N ARG A 210 25.90 -30.69 27.69
CA ARG A 210 27.08 -29.92 28.15
C ARG A 210 26.85 -28.41 28.13
N ALA A 211 26.14 -27.87 27.14
CA ALA A 211 25.80 -26.45 27.09
C ALA A 211 24.91 -26.07 28.27
N ILE A 212 23.89 -26.89 28.56
CA ILE A 212 23.01 -26.70 29.73
C ILE A 212 23.80 -26.73 31.03
N SER A 213 24.68 -27.72 31.23
CA SER A 213 25.49 -27.83 32.46
C SER A 213 26.48 -26.66 32.62
N GLN A 214 26.96 -26.09 31.52
CA GLN A 214 27.83 -24.89 31.52
C GLN A 214 27.07 -23.56 31.62
N GLY A 215 25.75 -23.60 31.84
CA GLY A 215 24.91 -22.43 32.08
C GLY A 215 24.47 -21.67 30.82
N PHE A 216 24.52 -22.30 29.64
CA PHE A 216 23.90 -21.72 28.44
C PHE A 216 22.38 -21.79 28.58
N LYS A 217 21.70 -20.73 28.11
CA LYS A 217 20.23 -20.70 28.03
C LYS A 217 19.79 -21.04 26.62
N HIS A 218 18.78 -21.89 26.50
CA HIS A 218 18.14 -22.21 25.22
C HIS A 218 17.12 -21.13 24.85
N TYR A 219 17.28 -20.53 23.68
CA TYR A 219 16.35 -19.56 23.12
C TYR A 219 15.70 -20.16 21.88
N ARG A 220 14.43 -20.52 22.01
CA ARG A 220 13.59 -20.89 20.87
C ARG A 220 13.32 -19.64 20.04
N GLY A 221 13.73 -19.66 18.79
CA GLY A 221 13.56 -18.56 17.84
C GLY A 221 12.54 -18.87 16.76
N ILE A 222 12.15 -17.85 16.02
CA ILE A 222 11.45 -18.00 14.76
C ILE A 222 12.51 -17.85 13.67
N GLU A 223 12.56 -18.78 12.73
CA GLU A 223 13.37 -18.66 11.52
C GLU A 223 12.95 -17.42 10.73
N LEU A 224 13.83 -16.94 9.84
CA LEU A 224 13.55 -15.72 9.10
C LEU A 224 12.29 -15.82 8.22
N ASP A 225 11.86 -17.01 7.83
CA ASP A 225 10.63 -17.24 7.05
C ASP A 225 9.34 -17.37 7.89
N GLY A 226 9.45 -17.25 9.21
CA GLY A 226 8.30 -17.31 10.12
C GLY A 226 8.03 -18.70 10.68
N HIS A 227 8.76 -19.75 10.26
CA HIS A 227 8.64 -21.06 10.88
C HIS A 227 9.31 -21.09 12.24
N LEU A 228 8.81 -21.92 13.15
CA LEU A 228 9.52 -22.18 14.41
C LEU A 228 10.89 -22.77 14.08
N CYS A 229 11.93 -22.15 14.62
CA CYS A 229 13.28 -22.69 14.51
C CYS A 229 13.32 -24.01 15.28
N ILE A 230 13.36 -25.13 14.55
CA ILE A 230 13.34 -26.49 15.10
C ILE A 230 14.48 -26.70 16.12
N GLY A 231 15.54 -25.87 16.05
CA GLY A 231 16.62 -25.86 17.02
C GLY A 231 16.69 -24.63 17.93
N GLY A 232 16.64 -23.41 17.40
CA GLY A 232 16.99 -22.19 18.14
C GLY A 232 18.49 -22.06 18.43
N PHE A 233 18.85 -21.30 19.47
CA PHE A 233 20.24 -21.04 19.87
C PHE A 233 20.47 -21.35 21.36
N TYR A 234 21.63 -21.90 21.70
CA TYR A 234 22.17 -21.85 23.06
C TYR A 234 23.04 -20.62 23.18
N ILE A 235 22.72 -19.71 24.12
CA ILE A 235 23.47 -18.47 24.32
C ILE A 235 23.93 -18.39 25.77
N LYS A 236 25.22 -18.15 25.97
CA LYS A 236 25.81 -17.94 27.31
C LYS A 236 25.73 -16.46 27.68
N ASN A 237 24.73 -16.13 28.50
CA ASN A 237 24.55 -14.87 29.21
C ASN A 237 25.10 -13.61 28.50
N ASN A 238 24.41 -13.17 27.44
CA ASN A 238 24.75 -11.92 26.74
C ASN A 238 23.92 -10.76 27.34
N LYS A 239 24.53 -9.92 28.19
CA LYS A 239 23.85 -8.74 28.78
C LYS A 239 23.79 -7.53 27.84
N LYS A 240 24.49 -7.56 26.70
CA LYS A 240 24.67 -6.38 25.83
C LYS A 240 23.48 -6.15 24.88
N GLU A 241 22.72 -7.19 24.57
CA GLU A 241 21.59 -7.11 23.63
C GLU A 241 20.52 -8.16 23.93
N SER A 242 19.32 -7.97 23.40
CA SER A 242 18.24 -8.94 23.56
C SER A 242 18.53 -10.24 22.79
N SER A 243 18.09 -11.38 23.33
CA SER A 243 18.28 -12.68 22.69
C SER A 243 17.63 -12.75 21.30
N TYR A 244 16.53 -12.03 21.08
CA TYR A 244 15.91 -11.92 19.76
C TYR A 244 16.81 -11.17 18.78
N HIS A 245 17.34 -10.00 19.19
CA HIS A 245 18.25 -9.19 18.36
C HIS A 245 19.49 -10.00 17.97
N PHE A 246 20.13 -10.63 18.96
CA PHE A 246 21.25 -11.55 18.74
C PHE A 246 20.91 -12.65 17.74
N THR A 247 19.81 -13.37 17.98
CA THR A 247 19.38 -14.50 17.15
C THR A 247 19.13 -14.08 15.71
N ALA A 248 18.38 -12.98 15.52
CA ALA A 248 18.07 -12.48 14.19
C ALA A 248 19.34 -12.08 13.42
N LYS A 249 20.32 -11.42 14.05
CA LYS A 249 21.60 -11.07 13.39
C LYS A 249 22.31 -12.30 12.85
N HIS A 250 22.41 -13.33 13.67
CA HIS A 250 23.11 -14.56 13.30
C HIS A 250 22.34 -15.31 12.20
N LEU A 251 21.01 -15.36 12.26
CA LEU A 251 20.20 -15.96 11.21
C LEU A 251 20.34 -15.23 9.87
N PHE A 252 20.41 -13.89 9.87
CA PHE A 252 20.69 -13.14 8.64
C PHE A 252 22.10 -13.43 8.14
N ALA A 253 23.11 -13.39 9.01
CA ALA A 253 24.49 -13.65 8.62
C ALA A 253 24.67 -15.03 7.94
N GLU A 254 23.88 -16.04 8.31
CA GLU A 254 23.93 -17.35 7.68
C GLU A 254 23.37 -17.41 6.25
N LEU A 255 22.64 -16.38 5.78
CA LEU A 255 22.08 -16.37 4.42
C LEU A 255 23.16 -16.38 3.34
N ARG A 256 24.35 -15.83 3.62
CA ARG A 256 25.48 -15.76 2.68
C ARG A 256 26.82 -15.83 3.42
N PRO A 257 27.85 -16.48 2.84
CA PRO A 257 29.16 -16.65 3.48
C PRO A 257 29.95 -15.35 3.65
N ASN A 258 29.70 -14.34 2.81
CA ASN A 258 30.40 -13.05 2.84
C ASN A 258 29.75 -12.01 3.78
N SER A 259 28.84 -12.45 4.65
CA SER A 259 28.22 -11.57 5.64
C SER A 259 29.20 -11.26 6.77
N LYS A 260 29.05 -10.09 7.37
CA LYS A 260 29.78 -9.66 8.57
C LYS A 260 28.79 -9.14 9.59
N ILE A 261 28.82 -9.70 10.79
CA ILE A 261 28.03 -9.23 11.93
C ILE A 261 28.75 -8.03 12.55
N GLU A 262 27.99 -7.01 12.95
CA GLU A 262 28.51 -5.79 13.60
C GLU A 262 29.58 -5.07 12.78
N TYR A 263 29.39 -4.95 11.47
CA TYR A 263 30.34 -4.32 10.55
C TYR A 263 30.41 -2.81 10.76
N GLY A 264 31.52 -2.33 11.29
CA GLY A 264 31.77 -0.92 11.63
C GLY A 264 32.73 -0.21 10.69
N LEU A 265 32.48 1.09 10.49
CA LEU A 265 33.40 2.05 9.89
C LEU A 265 33.37 3.33 10.73
N GLY A 266 34.42 3.55 11.53
CA GLY A 266 34.45 4.61 12.53
C GLY A 266 33.69 4.24 13.80
N ASP A 267 32.86 5.16 14.29
CA ASP A 267 32.07 5.05 15.53
C ASP A 267 30.73 4.33 15.35
N LYS A 268 30.31 4.11 14.10
CA LYS A 268 29.04 3.49 13.73
C LYS A 268 29.24 2.12 13.10
N ARG A 269 28.24 1.25 13.30
CA ARG A 269 28.22 -0.13 12.79
C ARG A 269 26.84 -0.55 12.33
N ALA A 270 26.79 -1.39 11.31
CA ALA A 270 25.58 -2.11 10.91
C ALA A 270 25.49 -3.45 11.65
N ASP A 271 24.29 -3.87 12.02
CA ASP A 271 24.08 -5.16 12.69
C ASP A 271 24.54 -6.35 11.84
N VAL A 272 24.23 -6.33 10.54
CA VAL A 272 24.74 -7.29 9.55
C VAL A 272 25.08 -6.53 8.27
N ALA A 273 26.20 -6.84 7.65
CA ALA A 273 26.59 -6.30 6.35
C ALA A 273 26.93 -7.44 5.38
N TYR A 274 26.45 -7.36 4.14
CA TYR A 274 26.89 -8.23 3.04
C TYR A 274 27.81 -7.42 2.14
N ILE A 275 29.02 -7.92 1.93
CA ILE A 275 30.06 -7.22 1.17
C ILE A 275 30.36 -8.02 -0.08
N CYS A 276 29.80 -7.61 -1.22
CA CYS A 276 30.23 -8.06 -2.54
C CYS A 276 31.21 -7.02 -3.12
N LYS A 277 31.95 -7.38 -4.19
CA LYS A 277 33.01 -6.55 -4.79
C LYS A 277 32.59 -5.10 -5.04
N ASP A 278 31.44 -4.92 -5.68
CA ASP A 278 30.94 -3.60 -6.10
C ASP A 278 29.63 -3.21 -5.39
N TYR A 279 29.25 -3.94 -4.33
CA TYR A 279 27.95 -3.76 -3.69
C TYR A 279 28.00 -4.10 -2.20
N LYS A 280 27.52 -3.17 -1.37
CA LYS A 280 27.40 -3.34 0.08
C LYS A 280 25.95 -3.21 0.50
N LEU A 281 25.43 -4.22 1.19
CA LEU A 281 24.08 -4.21 1.78
C LEU A 281 24.19 -4.18 3.30
N GLY A 282 23.61 -3.17 3.93
CA GLY A 282 23.57 -3.03 5.40
C GLY A 282 22.21 -3.42 5.96
N LEU A 283 22.17 -4.12 7.08
CA LEU A 283 20.96 -4.43 7.83
C LEU A 283 21.08 -3.87 9.23
N GLU A 284 19.99 -3.26 9.71
CA GLU A 284 19.77 -2.93 11.12
C GLU A 284 18.55 -3.70 11.61
N ILE A 285 18.69 -4.39 12.73
CA ILE A 285 17.61 -5.20 13.28
C ILE A 285 16.98 -4.44 14.43
N GLU A 286 15.75 -3.99 14.21
CA GLU A 286 15.04 -3.13 15.15
C GLU A 286 13.99 -3.92 15.94
N THR A 287 14.16 -3.92 17.25
CA THR A 287 13.25 -4.55 18.23
C THR A 287 12.12 -3.62 18.69
N GLY A 288 12.21 -2.32 18.36
CA GLY A 288 11.24 -1.30 18.78
C GLY A 288 11.66 -0.49 20.01
N THR A 289 12.69 -0.95 20.74
CA THR A 289 13.20 -0.27 21.95
C THR A 289 14.07 0.95 21.64
N ASN A 290 14.62 1.03 20.44
CA ASN A 290 15.47 2.14 20.04
C ASN A 290 14.66 3.43 19.86
N LYS A 291 15.27 4.55 20.28
CA LYS A 291 14.74 5.90 20.08
C LYS A 291 14.84 6.27 18.60
N ILE A 292 13.81 6.92 18.06
CA ILE A 292 13.74 7.27 16.62
C ILE A 292 14.91 8.19 16.25
N GLU A 293 15.27 9.10 17.14
CA GLU A 293 16.34 10.08 16.94
C GLU A 293 17.71 9.40 16.76
N GLN A 294 17.95 8.29 17.46
CA GLN A 294 19.20 7.52 17.31
C GLN A 294 19.29 6.87 15.94
N LEU A 295 18.16 6.37 15.41
CA LEU A 295 18.09 5.81 14.07
C LEU A 295 18.23 6.89 13.01
N ALA A 296 17.53 8.02 13.17
CA ALA A 296 17.65 9.17 12.29
C ALA A 296 19.09 9.67 12.18
N ALA A 297 19.83 9.72 13.29
CA ALA A 297 21.26 10.08 13.31
C ALA A 297 22.16 9.03 12.63
N LYS A 298 21.70 7.78 12.50
CA LYS A 298 22.43 6.69 11.85
C LYS A 298 22.25 6.67 10.33
N ILE A 299 21.10 7.14 9.82
CA ILE A 299 20.76 7.16 8.39
C ILE A 299 21.86 7.81 7.53
N PRO A 300 22.37 9.04 7.82
CA PRO A 300 23.43 9.64 6.98
C PRO A 300 24.71 8.81 6.89
N TRP A 301 24.97 7.95 7.88
CA TRP A 301 26.09 7.02 7.83
C TRP A 301 25.76 5.79 6.98
N LEU A 302 24.55 5.24 7.06
CA LEU A 302 24.11 4.13 6.22
C LEU A 302 24.14 4.52 4.74
N GLU A 303 23.61 5.70 4.41
CA GLU A 303 23.55 6.26 3.05
C GLU A 303 24.93 6.39 2.39
N ARG A 304 25.96 6.74 3.17
CA ARG A 304 27.32 6.93 2.65
C ARG A 304 28.08 5.62 2.50
N ASN A 305 27.83 4.64 3.36
CA ASN A 305 28.66 3.44 3.45
C ASN A 305 28.08 2.21 2.75
N PHE A 306 26.79 2.22 2.43
CA PHE A 306 26.10 1.09 1.81
C PHE A 306 25.41 1.51 0.51
N SER A 307 25.47 0.60 -0.47
CA SER A 307 24.76 0.74 -1.74
C SER A 307 23.25 0.72 -1.50
N GLN A 308 22.79 -0.16 -0.61
CA GLN A 308 21.42 -0.21 -0.08
C GLN A 308 21.43 -0.68 1.36
N TRP A 309 20.35 -0.42 2.11
CA TRP A 309 20.22 -0.91 3.47
C TRP A 309 18.77 -1.18 3.88
N ILE A 310 18.60 -1.99 4.92
CA ILE A 310 17.30 -2.51 5.36
C ILE A 310 17.17 -2.37 6.87
N PHE A 311 16.13 -1.69 7.34
CA PHE A 311 15.60 -1.84 8.69
C PHE A 311 14.73 -3.08 8.76
N VAL A 312 15.19 -4.08 9.52
CA VAL A 312 14.46 -5.32 9.77
C VAL A 312 13.72 -5.22 11.08
N CYS A 313 12.40 -5.19 11.03
CA CYS A 313 11.58 -5.04 12.24
C CYS A 313 10.29 -5.87 12.17
N SER A 314 9.71 -6.19 13.32
CA SER A 314 8.42 -6.88 13.34
C SER A 314 7.31 -6.01 12.73
N ARG A 315 6.26 -6.63 12.17
CA ARG A 315 5.12 -5.89 11.58
C ARG A 315 4.49 -4.88 12.53
N LYS A 316 4.45 -5.20 13.83
CA LYS A 316 3.92 -4.31 14.88
C LYS A 316 4.72 -3.02 15.03
N VAL A 317 6.01 -3.06 14.71
CA VAL A 317 6.95 -1.94 14.91
C VAL A 317 7.23 -1.21 13.60
N MET A 318 6.95 -1.81 12.44
CA MET A 318 7.21 -1.21 11.11
C MET A 318 6.66 0.21 10.95
N GLY A 319 5.44 0.49 11.44
CA GLY A 319 4.84 1.83 11.36
C GLY A 319 5.70 2.94 11.98
N LYS A 320 6.52 2.60 12.99
CA LYS A 320 7.45 3.51 13.66
C LYS A 320 8.64 3.91 12.79
N TYR A 321 9.02 3.10 11.79
CA TYR A 321 10.26 3.30 11.03
C TYR A 321 10.07 3.42 9.53
N VAL A 322 8.88 3.08 9.00
CA VAL A 322 8.60 3.11 7.56
C VAL A 322 8.75 4.50 6.94
N HIS A 323 8.53 5.56 7.70
CA HIS A 323 8.69 6.94 7.24
C HIS A 323 10.16 7.41 7.16
N LEU A 324 11.11 6.60 7.65
CA LEU A 324 12.55 6.89 7.63
C LEU A 324 13.26 6.33 6.39
N VAL A 325 12.53 5.66 5.50
CA VAL A 325 13.08 4.98 4.32
C VAL A 325 12.40 5.44 3.03
N ASP A 326 13.10 5.34 1.90
CA ASP A 326 12.65 5.82 0.58
C ASP A 326 12.07 4.73 -0.34
N GLY A 327 12.20 3.46 0.05
CA GLY A 327 11.74 2.31 -0.73
C GLY A 327 12.54 2.03 -2.00
N LYS A 328 13.66 2.73 -2.22
CA LYS A 328 14.54 2.59 -3.39
C LYS A 328 15.94 2.14 -2.97
N LYS A 329 16.59 2.94 -2.15
CA LYS A 329 17.91 2.67 -1.57
C LYS A 329 17.78 2.05 -0.18
N SER A 330 16.74 2.45 0.54
CA SER A 330 16.47 2.04 1.90
C SER A 330 15.12 1.35 2.02
N PHE A 331 15.04 0.34 2.87
CA PHE A 331 13.82 -0.44 3.05
C PHE A 331 13.51 -0.66 4.52
N CYS A 332 12.24 -0.74 4.87
CA CYS A 332 11.76 -1.15 6.19
C CYS A 332 10.88 -2.39 6.00
N LEU A 333 11.36 -3.55 6.46
CA LEU A 333 10.79 -4.85 6.10
C LEU A 333 10.68 -5.78 7.32
N SER A 334 9.67 -6.64 7.29
CA SER A 334 9.57 -7.80 8.20
C SER A 334 10.71 -8.80 7.96
N PRO A 335 11.13 -9.61 8.94
CA PRO A 335 12.20 -10.60 8.77
C PRO A 335 12.08 -11.47 7.51
N LYS A 336 10.87 -11.97 7.21
CA LYS A 336 10.60 -12.78 6.01
C LYS A 336 10.88 -12.03 4.71
N ARG A 337 10.27 -10.85 4.57
CA ARG A 337 10.49 -10.00 3.39
C ARG A 337 11.94 -9.51 3.29
N ALA A 338 12.59 -9.25 4.42
CA ALA A 338 13.99 -8.87 4.46
C ALA A 338 14.89 -10.03 4.00
N LYS A 339 14.61 -11.28 4.41
CA LYS A 339 15.31 -12.48 3.91
C LYS A 339 15.20 -12.57 2.39
N GLU A 340 13.98 -12.48 1.86
CA GLU A 340 13.72 -12.51 0.41
C GLU A 340 14.51 -11.40 -0.30
N LYS A 341 14.44 -10.16 0.24
CA LYS A 341 15.12 -9.01 -0.35
C LYS A 341 16.65 -9.12 -0.28
N VAL A 342 17.20 -9.65 0.82
CA VAL A 342 18.64 -9.94 0.94
C VAL A 342 19.05 -10.93 -0.14
N LEU A 343 18.32 -12.03 -0.28
CA LEU A 343 18.65 -13.07 -1.27
C LEU A 343 18.56 -12.52 -2.70
N GLU A 344 17.55 -11.71 -3.01
CA GLU A 344 17.38 -11.00 -4.28
C GLU A 344 18.56 -10.06 -4.56
N LEU A 345 18.88 -9.17 -3.62
CA LEU A 345 19.91 -8.15 -3.81
C LEU A 345 21.34 -8.72 -3.85
N THR A 346 21.52 -9.94 -3.34
CA THR A 346 22.82 -10.62 -3.28
C THR A 346 23.00 -11.73 -4.32
N ALA A 347 21.93 -12.19 -5.01
CA ALA A 347 21.99 -13.08 -6.16
C ALA A 347 22.03 -12.25 -7.45
N PRO A 348 23.10 -12.13 -8.26
CA PRO A 348 24.31 -12.94 -8.47
C PRO A 348 25.61 -12.08 -8.46
N LYS A 349 25.64 -10.99 -7.68
CA LYS A 349 26.79 -10.05 -7.59
C LYS A 349 27.94 -10.54 -6.71
N CYS A 350 27.77 -11.71 -6.11
CA CYS A 350 28.75 -12.42 -5.33
C CYS A 350 29.11 -13.71 -6.08
N THR A 351 29.76 -13.59 -7.23
CA THR A 351 30.56 -14.70 -7.76
C THR A 351 31.72 -14.90 -6.80
N GLU A 352 31.68 -16.02 -6.10
CA GLU A 352 32.68 -16.46 -5.14
C GLU A 352 34.08 -16.43 -5.77
N ARG A 353 34.96 -15.57 -5.27
CA ARG A 353 36.34 -16.00 -5.05
C ARG A 353 36.44 -16.29 -3.56
N ILE A 354 36.43 -17.58 -3.24
CA ILE A 354 36.88 -18.13 -1.96
C ILE A 354 38.33 -17.67 -1.73
#